data_AF-A0A1F6SAI7-F1
#
_entry.id   AF-A0A1F6SAI7-F1
#
_cell.length_a   1.000
_cell.length_b   1.000
_cell.length_c   1.000
_cell.angle_alpha   90.00
_cell.angle_beta   90.00
_cell.angle_gamma   90.00
#
_symmetry.space_group_name_H-M   'P 1'
#
loop_
_entity.id
_entity.type
_entity.pdbx_description
1 polymer ?
#
loop_
_entity_poly.entity_id
_entity_poly.type
_entity_poly.pdbx_seq_one_letter_code
_entity_poly.pdbx_strand_id
1 'polypeptide(L)'
;MTTAKYLSGTLLVLLTMNFQAFGMPQKNSDLINIEFQRPSTEQHLAQANNINTQNEFKEIISDMKYQLLSAQNEIEKLQETNYQLKNSLDQKEQQIKELSQPNKYEVITTLNTKDNEIDKLKTLIATYEQKIQSLSQINNNKVAILSTKDDEINELKTLTMNHKQKINDLSLQLVNLTNELNKTKDNFLAYSQKNTQLINDNMTLHESYLDLQSKITNLKSQIEQEKTLEANLKAQNIHLKAIEYLKKDKNNAALFYFNLAKAYQDSKDYQQSIENYNMTLTINPNFKEAYRELGIAYAEAGKYNDSIKTLNTYLKYSNSLQEEQLVKSFISRIEKAMQS
;
A
#
# COMPACT_ATOMS: atom_id res chain seq x y z
N MET A 1 -11.35 -23.01 -2.14
CA MET A 1 -11.94 -22.41 -0.93
C MET A 1 -11.03 -22.67 0.28
N THR A 2 -9.95 -21.88 0.45
CA THR A 2 -9.09 -21.90 1.67
C THR A 2 -8.20 -20.67 1.84
N THR A 3 -8.23 -19.70 0.92
CA THR A 3 -7.35 -18.52 0.93
C THR A 3 -7.97 -17.25 1.55
N ALA A 4 -9.27 -17.24 1.84
CA ALA A 4 -9.97 -16.07 2.39
C ALA A 4 -9.86 -15.92 3.92
N LYS A 5 -9.46 -16.97 4.67
CA LYS A 5 -9.37 -16.92 6.14
C LYS A 5 -8.06 -16.34 6.69
N TYR A 6 -6.98 -16.33 5.91
CA TYR A 6 -5.70 -15.78 6.35
C TYR A 6 -5.53 -14.28 6.08
N LEU A 7 -6.35 -13.69 5.21
CA LEU A 7 -6.27 -12.25 4.93
C LEU A 7 -6.87 -11.39 6.05
N SER A 8 -7.89 -11.87 6.77
CA SER A 8 -8.54 -11.08 7.82
C SER A 8 -7.74 -11.00 9.13
N GLY A 9 -7.02 -12.06 9.51
CA GLY A 9 -6.19 -12.05 10.72
C GLY A 9 -4.95 -11.17 10.58
N THR A 10 -4.30 -11.20 9.41
CA THR A 10 -3.04 -10.46 9.18
C THR A 10 -3.27 -8.96 9.01
N LEU A 11 -4.40 -8.56 8.40
CA LEU A 11 -4.77 -7.16 8.25
C LEU A 11 -5.18 -6.52 9.59
N LEU A 12 -5.80 -7.30 10.49
CA LEU A 12 -6.21 -6.83 11.82
C LEU A 12 -5.02 -6.58 12.74
N VAL A 13 -3.95 -7.41 12.66
CA VAL A 13 -2.70 -7.20 13.41
C VAL A 13 -1.90 -6.00 12.88
N LEU A 14 -1.90 -5.79 11.56
CA LEU A 14 -1.25 -4.62 10.94
C LEU A 14 -1.98 -3.30 11.23
N LEU A 15 -3.32 -3.33 11.33
CA LEU A 15 -4.12 -2.17 11.72
C LEU A 15 -3.93 -1.83 13.21
N THR A 16 -3.83 -2.81 14.12
CA THR A 16 -3.63 -2.51 15.55
C THR A 16 -2.20 -2.06 15.89
N MET A 17 -1.19 -2.57 15.19
CA MET A 17 0.21 -2.19 15.41
C MET A 17 0.56 -0.77 14.92
N ASN A 18 -0.14 -0.25 13.91
CA ASN A 18 0.13 1.09 13.37
C ASN A 18 -0.47 2.26 14.17
N PHE A 19 -1.43 2.03 15.08
CA PHE A 19 -2.06 3.11 15.85
C PHE A 19 -1.36 3.40 17.19
N GLN A 20 -0.58 2.48 17.76
CA GLN A 20 0.12 2.71 19.04
C GLN A 20 1.41 3.53 18.91
N ALA A 21 2.01 3.61 17.70
CA ALA A 21 3.29 4.27 17.50
C ALA A 21 3.21 5.80 17.27
N PHE A 22 2.02 6.41 17.12
CA PHE A 22 1.88 7.80 16.66
C PHE A 22 0.91 8.71 17.44
N GLY A 23 0.43 8.33 18.63
CA GLY A 23 -0.17 9.29 19.59
C GLY A 23 -1.32 10.17 19.07
N MET A 24 -2.13 9.70 18.11
CA MET A 24 -3.27 10.46 17.59
C MET A 24 -4.59 10.06 18.28
N PRO A 25 -5.53 11.02 18.47
CA PRO A 25 -6.74 10.79 19.27
C PRO A 25 -7.73 9.87 18.55
N GLN A 26 -8.31 8.93 19.31
CA GLN A 26 -9.40 8.07 18.86
C GLN A 26 -10.63 8.90 18.50
N LYS A 27 -11.15 8.73 17.28
CA LYS A 27 -12.50 9.18 16.92
C LYS A 27 -13.21 8.09 16.11
N ASN A 28 -14.26 7.56 16.74
CA ASN A 28 -15.37 6.75 16.23
C ASN A 28 -15.14 5.99 14.92
N SER A 29 -14.76 4.72 15.06
CA SER A 29 -15.08 3.71 14.06
C SER A 29 -16.53 3.28 14.26
N ASP A 30 -17.44 3.80 13.44
CA ASP A 30 -18.66 3.06 13.14
C ASP A 30 -18.21 1.72 12.53
N LEU A 31 -18.31 0.67 13.33
CA LEU A 31 -18.06 -0.70 12.93
C LEU A 31 -19.04 -1.03 11.80
N ILE A 32 -18.57 -0.95 10.55
CA ILE A 32 -19.28 -1.56 9.43
C ILE A 32 -19.19 -3.06 9.65
N ASN A 33 -20.23 -3.59 10.28
CA ASN A 33 -20.45 -5.01 10.45
C ASN A 33 -20.82 -5.58 9.06
N ILE A 34 -19.81 -5.92 8.26
CA ILE A 34 -20.02 -6.65 7.00
C ILE A 34 -20.21 -8.12 7.37
N GLU A 35 -21.42 -8.47 7.80
CA GLU A 35 -21.89 -9.85 7.70
C GLU A 35 -21.94 -10.21 6.21
N PHE A 36 -20.96 -10.98 5.76
CA PHE A 36 -21.09 -11.71 4.50
C PHE A 36 -22.16 -12.78 4.68
N GLN A 37 -23.42 -12.43 4.46
CA GLN A 37 -24.40 -13.42 4.01
C GLN A 37 -23.81 -14.09 2.77
N ARG A 38 -23.63 -15.42 2.86
CA ARG A 38 -23.29 -16.25 1.71
C ARG A 38 -24.21 -15.87 0.55
N PRO A 39 -23.69 -15.56 -0.65
CA PRO A 39 -24.52 -15.59 -1.83
C PRO A 39 -24.95 -17.04 -2.03
N SER A 40 -26.22 -17.33 -1.81
CA SER A 40 -26.92 -18.54 -2.22
C SER A 40 -27.14 -18.57 -3.74
N THR A 41 -26.09 -18.29 -4.54
CA THR A 41 -26.20 -18.16 -6.00
C THR A 41 -25.42 -19.21 -6.79
N GLU A 42 -24.97 -20.29 -6.15
CA GLU A 42 -24.58 -21.53 -6.86
C GLU A 42 -25.79 -22.40 -7.27
N GLN A 43 -27.03 -21.96 -7.04
CA GLN A 43 -28.24 -22.69 -7.49
C GLN A 43 -29.08 -21.98 -8.57
N HIS A 44 -28.65 -20.84 -9.11
CA HIS A 44 -29.42 -20.16 -10.16
C HIS A 44 -28.65 -19.74 -11.42
N LEU A 45 -27.37 -20.10 -11.57
CA LEU A 45 -26.66 -19.97 -12.85
C LEU A 45 -26.83 -21.20 -13.77
N ALA A 46 -27.93 -21.93 -13.59
CA ALA A 46 -28.41 -22.98 -14.48
C ALA A 46 -29.82 -22.67 -15.01
N GLN A 47 -30.18 -21.38 -15.15
CA GLN A 47 -31.26 -20.98 -16.04
C GLN A 47 -30.66 -20.46 -17.34
N ALA A 48 -30.29 -21.44 -18.16
CA ALA A 48 -30.06 -21.30 -19.58
C ALA A 48 -31.35 -20.81 -20.28
N ASN A 49 -31.66 -19.52 -20.20
CA ASN A 49 -32.80 -18.92 -20.89
C ASN A 49 -32.36 -17.99 -22.03
N ASN A 50 -31.40 -18.42 -22.85
CA ASN A 50 -31.18 -17.79 -24.16
C ASN A 50 -30.68 -18.75 -25.26
N ILE A 51 -30.66 -20.06 -24.99
CA ILE A 51 -30.31 -21.10 -25.98
C ILE A 51 -31.57 -21.78 -26.54
N ASN A 52 -32.73 -21.65 -25.90
CA ASN A 52 -33.95 -22.29 -26.41
C ASN A 52 -34.63 -21.50 -27.53
N THR A 53 -34.57 -20.16 -27.52
CA THR A 53 -35.31 -19.34 -28.49
C THR A 53 -34.84 -19.56 -29.92
N GLN A 54 -33.53 -19.63 -30.20
CA GLN A 54 -33.04 -19.84 -31.56
C GLN A 54 -33.36 -21.22 -32.13
N ASN A 55 -33.41 -22.26 -31.29
CA ASN A 55 -33.78 -23.61 -31.71
C ASN A 55 -35.30 -23.74 -31.85
N GLU A 56 -36.07 -23.18 -30.92
CA GLU A 56 -37.54 -23.07 -31.00
C GLU A 56 -37.97 -22.29 -32.26
N PHE A 57 -37.32 -21.16 -32.58
CA PHE A 57 -37.60 -20.40 -33.81
C PHE A 57 -37.26 -21.19 -35.08
N LYS A 58 -36.18 -21.98 -35.09
CA LYS A 58 -35.84 -22.85 -36.22
C LYS A 58 -36.86 -23.97 -36.40
N GLU A 59 -37.31 -24.59 -35.31
CA GLU A 59 -38.36 -25.62 -35.33
C GLU A 59 -39.68 -25.04 -35.84
N ILE A 60 -40.09 -23.86 -35.34
CA ILE A 60 -41.29 -23.15 -35.82
C ILE A 60 -41.20 -22.82 -37.32
N ILE A 61 -40.05 -22.33 -37.79
CA ILE A 61 -39.83 -22.05 -39.23
C ILE A 61 -39.89 -23.35 -40.05
N SER A 62 -39.33 -24.45 -39.54
CA SER A 62 -39.37 -25.76 -40.19
C SER A 62 -40.81 -26.27 -40.34
N ASP A 63 -41.60 -26.20 -39.27
CA ASP A 63 -43.02 -26.57 -39.28
C ASP A 63 -43.85 -25.67 -40.20
N MET A 64 -43.57 -24.37 -40.21
CA MET A 64 -44.20 -23.43 -41.13
C MET A 64 -43.86 -23.76 -42.59
N LYS A 65 -42.60 -24.10 -42.91
CA LYS A 65 -42.18 -24.54 -44.26
C LYS A 65 -42.87 -25.84 -44.68
N TYR A 66 -43.00 -26.79 -43.76
CA TYR A 66 -43.73 -28.04 -44.01
C TYR A 66 -45.20 -27.80 -44.33
N GLN A 67 -45.89 -26.98 -43.51
CA GLN A 67 -47.28 -26.59 -43.76
C GLN A 67 -47.46 -25.81 -45.08
N LEU A 68 -46.46 -25.00 -45.48
CA LEU A 68 -46.47 -24.28 -46.75
C LEU A 68 -46.45 -25.27 -47.92
N LEU A 69 -45.53 -26.23 -47.88
CA LEU A 69 -45.41 -27.28 -48.89
C LEU A 69 -46.68 -28.13 -48.98
N SER A 70 -47.29 -28.46 -47.83
CA SER A 70 -48.57 -29.17 -47.79
C SER A 70 -49.70 -28.37 -48.44
N ALA A 71 -49.77 -27.06 -48.19
CA ALA A 71 -50.77 -26.18 -48.79
C ALA A 71 -50.56 -26.03 -50.31
N GLN A 72 -49.31 -25.94 -50.77
CA GLN A 72 -48.98 -25.92 -52.21
C GLN A 72 -49.45 -27.20 -52.92
N ASN A 73 -49.20 -28.35 -52.32
CA ASN A 73 -49.68 -29.63 -52.85
C ASN A 73 -51.21 -29.71 -52.88
N GLU A 74 -51.91 -29.12 -51.90
CA GLU A 74 -53.37 -29.07 -51.91
C GLU A 74 -53.91 -28.13 -53.00
N ILE A 75 -53.27 -26.97 -53.21
CA ILE A 75 -53.60 -26.06 -54.32
C ILE A 75 -53.41 -26.78 -55.66
N GLU A 76 -52.32 -27.51 -55.85
CA GLU A 76 -52.04 -28.26 -57.09
C GLU A 76 -53.12 -29.31 -57.36
N LYS A 77 -53.55 -30.08 -56.33
CA LYS A 77 -54.67 -31.03 -56.45
C LYS A 77 -56.00 -30.34 -56.80
N LEU A 78 -56.26 -29.18 -56.22
CA LEU A 78 -57.48 -28.40 -56.53
C LEU A 78 -57.43 -27.85 -57.96
N GLN A 79 -56.26 -27.42 -58.44
CA GLN A 79 -56.06 -26.99 -59.84
C GLN A 79 -56.28 -28.14 -60.82
N GLU A 80 -55.74 -29.33 -60.51
CA GLU A 80 -55.96 -30.53 -61.30
C GLU A 80 -57.44 -30.93 -61.33
N THR A 81 -58.12 -30.89 -60.17
CA THR A 81 -59.57 -31.15 -60.08
C THR A 81 -60.36 -30.13 -60.90
N ASN A 82 -60.00 -28.84 -60.82
CA ASN A 82 -60.66 -27.78 -61.58
C ASN A 82 -60.44 -27.97 -63.10
N TYR A 83 -59.24 -28.37 -63.50
CA TYR A 83 -58.93 -28.72 -64.89
C TYR A 83 -59.80 -29.90 -65.38
N GLN A 84 -59.94 -30.96 -64.58
CA GLN A 84 -60.81 -32.10 -64.90
C GLN A 84 -62.30 -31.69 -64.99
N LEU A 85 -62.79 -30.85 -64.08
CA LEU A 85 -64.16 -30.33 -64.11
C LEU A 85 -64.41 -29.47 -65.35
N LYS A 86 -63.44 -28.64 -65.76
CA LYS A 86 -63.53 -27.82 -66.96
C LYS A 86 -63.61 -28.67 -68.23
N ASN A 87 -62.80 -29.72 -68.33
CA ASN A 87 -62.89 -30.68 -69.43
C ASN A 87 -64.25 -31.42 -69.46
N SER A 88 -64.79 -31.79 -68.28
CA SER A 88 -66.12 -32.43 -68.18
C SER A 88 -67.25 -31.48 -68.58
N LEU A 89 -67.14 -30.20 -68.19
CA LEU A 89 -68.05 -29.14 -68.62
C LEU A 89 -68.02 -28.98 -70.15
N ASP A 90 -66.84 -28.91 -70.76
CA ASP A 90 -66.68 -28.80 -72.22
C ASP A 90 -67.34 -30.00 -72.95
N GLN A 91 -67.17 -31.22 -72.42
CA GLN A 91 -67.81 -32.43 -72.96
C GLN A 91 -69.34 -32.39 -72.83
N LYS A 92 -69.88 -31.93 -71.70
CA LYS A 92 -71.33 -31.78 -71.50
C LYS A 92 -71.93 -30.71 -72.41
N GLU A 93 -71.25 -29.57 -72.57
CA GLU A 93 -71.65 -28.51 -73.51
C GLU A 93 -71.65 -29.02 -74.96
N GLN A 94 -70.70 -29.88 -75.34
CA GLN A 94 -70.67 -30.54 -76.65
C GLN A 94 -71.82 -31.54 -76.85
N GLN A 95 -72.13 -32.37 -75.84
CA GLN A 95 -73.27 -33.30 -75.91
C GLN A 95 -74.62 -32.58 -76.04
N ILE A 96 -74.79 -31.41 -75.41
CA ILE A 96 -75.99 -30.57 -75.57
C ILE A 96 -76.13 -30.07 -77.01
N LYS A 97 -75.03 -29.62 -77.63
CA LYS A 97 -75.03 -29.23 -79.05
C LYS A 97 -75.44 -30.38 -79.97
N GLU A 98 -75.03 -31.61 -79.66
CA GLU A 98 -75.37 -32.81 -80.46
C GLU A 98 -76.83 -33.26 -80.30
N LEU A 99 -77.46 -33.05 -79.14
CA LEU A 99 -78.88 -33.37 -78.88
C LEU A 99 -79.88 -32.42 -79.56
N SER A 100 -79.41 -31.39 -80.28
CA SER A 100 -80.21 -30.33 -80.90
C SER A 100 -80.97 -30.74 -82.19
N GLN A 101 -81.31 -32.02 -82.37
CA GLN A 101 -82.02 -32.59 -83.56
C GLN A 101 -83.45 -33.07 -83.18
N PRO A 102 -84.42 -33.18 -84.13
CA PRO A 102 -85.83 -32.91 -83.86
C PRO A 102 -86.60 -34.11 -83.28
N ASN A 103 -86.62 -34.25 -81.95
CA ASN A 103 -87.71 -34.93 -81.26
C ASN A 103 -87.99 -34.23 -79.91
N LYS A 104 -89.12 -33.53 -79.80
CA LYS A 104 -89.17 -32.26 -79.04
C LYS A 104 -89.42 -32.35 -77.53
N TYR A 105 -89.98 -33.44 -76.97
CA TYR A 105 -90.42 -33.42 -75.56
C TYR A 105 -89.45 -34.08 -74.57
N GLU A 106 -88.89 -35.25 -74.89
CA GLU A 106 -87.91 -35.95 -74.05
C GLU A 106 -86.51 -35.30 -74.10
N VAL A 107 -86.20 -34.62 -75.21
CA VAL A 107 -84.98 -33.83 -75.38
C VAL A 107 -85.00 -32.57 -74.53
N ILE A 108 -86.13 -31.85 -74.41
CA ILE A 108 -86.22 -30.62 -73.61
C ILE A 108 -86.02 -30.89 -72.11
N THR A 109 -86.63 -31.95 -71.56
CA THR A 109 -86.43 -32.32 -70.14
C THR A 109 -85.00 -32.76 -69.87
N THR A 110 -84.38 -33.51 -70.78
CA THR A 110 -82.97 -33.92 -70.68
C THR A 110 -82.02 -32.73 -70.79
N LEU A 111 -82.27 -31.81 -71.71
CA LEU A 111 -81.49 -30.56 -71.88
C LEU A 111 -81.59 -29.68 -70.64
N ASN A 112 -82.80 -29.41 -70.13
CA ASN A 112 -82.99 -28.62 -68.91
C ASN A 112 -82.31 -29.25 -67.69
N THR A 113 -82.25 -30.58 -67.60
CA THR A 113 -81.55 -31.27 -66.51
C THR A 113 -80.03 -31.11 -66.65
N LYS A 114 -79.49 -31.21 -67.87
CA LYS A 114 -78.06 -30.99 -68.13
C LYS A 114 -77.64 -29.52 -67.97
N ASP A 115 -78.48 -28.56 -68.33
CA ASP A 115 -78.23 -27.14 -68.08
C ASP A 115 -78.16 -26.83 -66.58
N ASN A 116 -79.06 -27.41 -65.78
CA ASN A 116 -78.99 -27.34 -64.32
C ASN A 116 -77.71 -27.99 -63.74
N GLU A 117 -77.20 -29.06 -64.35
CA GLU A 117 -75.91 -29.65 -63.97
C GLU A 117 -74.74 -28.73 -64.35
N ILE A 118 -74.78 -28.09 -65.51
CA ILE A 118 -73.78 -27.13 -65.98
C ILE A 118 -73.70 -25.91 -65.07
N ASP A 119 -74.85 -25.34 -64.67
CA ASP A 119 -74.89 -24.19 -63.76
C ASP A 119 -74.33 -24.54 -62.37
N LYS A 120 -74.62 -25.76 -61.88
CA LYS A 120 -74.01 -26.28 -60.65
C LYS A 120 -72.50 -26.44 -60.78
N LEU A 121 -72.00 -26.95 -61.91
CA LEU A 121 -70.57 -27.07 -62.17
C LEU A 121 -69.89 -25.70 -62.29
N LYS A 122 -70.48 -24.73 -62.99
CA LYS A 122 -69.99 -23.35 -63.09
C LYS A 122 -69.89 -22.68 -61.71
N THR A 123 -70.92 -22.85 -60.88
CA THR A 123 -70.92 -22.35 -59.49
C THR A 123 -69.83 -23.00 -58.64
N LEU A 124 -69.63 -24.31 -58.79
CA LEU A 124 -68.60 -25.05 -58.07
C LEU A 124 -67.19 -24.63 -58.51
N ILE A 125 -66.95 -24.48 -59.82
CA ILE A 125 -65.68 -23.97 -60.38
C ILE A 125 -65.38 -22.57 -59.82
N ALA A 126 -66.34 -21.64 -59.85
CA ALA A 126 -66.17 -20.30 -59.30
C ALA A 126 -65.83 -20.32 -57.80
N THR A 127 -66.44 -21.24 -57.05
CA THR A 127 -66.14 -21.43 -55.61
C THR A 127 -64.72 -21.93 -55.39
N TYR A 128 -64.25 -22.89 -56.20
CA TYR A 128 -62.87 -23.39 -56.12
C TYR A 128 -61.85 -22.36 -56.58
N GLU A 129 -62.14 -21.56 -57.60
CA GLU A 129 -61.27 -20.46 -58.04
C GLU A 129 -61.08 -19.41 -56.93
N GLN A 130 -62.17 -19.02 -56.26
CA GLN A 130 -62.08 -18.12 -55.10
C GLN A 130 -61.26 -18.72 -53.96
N LYS A 131 -61.44 -20.02 -53.66
CA LYS A 131 -60.67 -20.71 -52.62
C LYS A 131 -59.17 -20.78 -52.96
N ILE A 132 -58.83 -21.07 -54.22
CA ILE A 132 -57.44 -21.10 -54.72
C ILE A 132 -56.81 -19.70 -54.59
N GLN A 133 -57.55 -18.64 -54.93
CA GLN A 133 -57.06 -17.27 -54.81
C GLN A 133 -56.77 -16.88 -53.36
N SER A 134 -57.69 -17.19 -52.43
CA SER A 134 -57.49 -16.94 -50.99
C SER A 134 -56.30 -17.71 -50.43
N LEU A 135 -56.16 -18.99 -50.78
CA LEU A 135 -55.03 -19.82 -50.34
C LEU A 135 -53.69 -19.32 -50.92
N SER A 136 -53.67 -18.90 -52.18
CA SER A 136 -52.48 -18.33 -52.82
C SER A 136 -52.03 -17.04 -52.13
N GLN A 137 -52.96 -16.18 -51.72
CA GLN A 137 -52.66 -14.96 -50.98
C GLN A 137 -52.10 -15.27 -49.58
N ILE A 138 -52.68 -16.23 -48.86
CA ILE A 138 -52.16 -16.70 -47.57
C ILE A 138 -50.74 -17.26 -47.72
N ASN A 139 -50.50 -18.04 -48.77
CA ASN A 139 -49.19 -18.62 -49.07
C ASN A 139 -48.13 -17.52 -49.31
N ASN A 140 -48.44 -16.51 -50.11
CA ASN A 140 -47.53 -15.39 -50.38
C ASN A 140 -47.22 -14.58 -49.12
N ASN A 141 -48.23 -14.28 -48.30
CA ASN A 141 -48.03 -13.58 -47.03
C ASN A 141 -47.14 -14.38 -46.08
N LYS A 142 -47.31 -15.70 -46.02
CA LYS A 142 -46.49 -16.59 -45.19
C LYS A 142 -45.03 -16.63 -45.66
N VAL A 143 -44.79 -16.67 -46.97
CA VAL A 143 -43.44 -16.59 -47.55
C VAL A 143 -42.75 -15.27 -47.17
N ALA A 144 -43.46 -14.14 -47.26
CA ALA A 144 -42.91 -12.84 -46.90
C ALA A 144 -42.51 -12.77 -45.41
N ILE A 145 -43.38 -13.27 -44.51
CA ILE A 145 -43.08 -13.32 -43.06
C ILE A 145 -41.85 -14.21 -42.78
N LEU A 146 -41.75 -15.37 -43.44
CA LEU A 146 -40.61 -16.28 -43.27
C LEU A 146 -39.30 -15.62 -43.72
N SER A 147 -39.31 -14.88 -44.84
CA SER A 147 -38.13 -14.15 -45.31
C SER A 147 -37.65 -13.11 -44.31
N THR A 148 -38.57 -12.30 -43.75
CA THR A 148 -38.21 -11.29 -42.73
C THR A 148 -37.63 -11.95 -41.46
N LYS A 149 -38.15 -13.11 -41.07
CA LYS A 149 -37.63 -13.86 -39.92
C LYS A 149 -36.26 -14.47 -40.20
N ASP A 150 -35.98 -14.92 -41.41
CA ASP A 150 -34.66 -15.38 -41.80
C ASP A 150 -33.63 -14.23 -41.73
N ASP A 151 -34.00 -12.99 -42.10
CA ASP A 151 -33.16 -11.80 -41.96
C ASP A 151 -32.87 -11.46 -40.49
N GLU A 152 -33.90 -11.43 -39.63
CA GLU A 152 -33.75 -11.21 -38.18
C GLU A 152 -32.81 -12.25 -37.55
N ILE A 153 -32.93 -13.52 -37.94
CA ILE A 153 -32.06 -14.60 -37.45
C ILE A 153 -30.61 -14.38 -37.85
N ASN A 154 -30.35 -13.91 -39.07
CA ASN A 154 -28.99 -13.66 -39.56
C ASN A 154 -28.35 -12.44 -38.86
N GLU A 155 -29.14 -11.40 -38.57
CA GLU A 155 -28.70 -10.28 -37.75
C GLU A 155 -28.32 -10.74 -36.33
N LEU A 156 -29.18 -11.54 -35.68
CA LEU A 156 -28.92 -12.09 -34.34
C LEU A 156 -27.67 -12.98 -34.30
N LYS A 157 -27.43 -13.79 -35.34
CA LYS A 157 -26.19 -14.58 -35.45
C LYS A 157 -24.96 -13.70 -35.50
N THR A 158 -25.00 -12.63 -36.31
CA THR A 158 -23.89 -11.69 -36.45
C THR A 158 -23.60 -10.98 -35.12
N LEU A 159 -24.65 -10.50 -34.44
CA LEU A 159 -24.54 -9.89 -33.12
C LEU A 159 -23.94 -10.86 -32.08
N THR A 160 -24.39 -12.11 -32.10
CA THR A 160 -23.89 -13.17 -31.20
C THR A 160 -22.39 -13.41 -31.43
N MET A 161 -21.96 -13.48 -32.69
CA MET A 161 -20.54 -13.67 -33.04
C MET A 161 -19.69 -12.49 -32.56
N ASN A 162 -20.17 -11.25 -32.76
CA ASN A 162 -19.49 -10.04 -32.29
C ASN A 162 -19.37 -10.01 -30.76
N HIS A 163 -20.44 -10.36 -30.04
CA HIS A 163 -20.42 -10.44 -28.58
C HIS A 163 -19.46 -11.54 -28.09
N LYS A 164 -19.42 -12.70 -28.76
CA LYS A 164 -18.48 -13.78 -28.44
C LYS A 164 -17.03 -13.32 -28.59
N GLN A 165 -16.71 -12.59 -29.66
CA GLN A 165 -15.37 -12.02 -29.84
C GLN A 165 -15.02 -11.03 -28.73
N LYS A 166 -15.95 -10.12 -28.41
CA LYS A 166 -15.77 -9.15 -27.32
C LYS A 166 -15.54 -9.81 -25.97
N ILE A 167 -16.24 -10.91 -25.68
CA ILE A 167 -16.05 -11.71 -24.45
C ILE A 167 -14.64 -12.30 -24.41
N ASN A 168 -14.14 -12.83 -25.53
CA ASN A 168 -12.79 -13.38 -25.61
C ASN A 168 -11.72 -12.30 -25.35
N ASP A 169 -11.88 -11.13 -25.98
CA ASP A 169 -10.94 -10.01 -25.83
C ASP A 169 -10.90 -9.51 -24.38
N LEU A 170 -12.08 -9.34 -23.74
CA LEU A 170 -12.19 -8.97 -22.33
C LEU A 170 -11.60 -10.04 -21.40
N SER A 171 -11.79 -11.32 -21.73
CA SER A 171 -11.22 -12.42 -20.95
C SER A 171 -9.69 -12.41 -20.98
N LEU A 172 -9.09 -12.11 -22.15
CA LEU A 172 -7.64 -11.96 -22.27
C LEU A 172 -7.11 -10.76 -21.47
N GLN A 173 -7.80 -9.62 -21.54
CA GLN A 173 -7.46 -8.44 -20.74
C GLN A 173 -7.51 -8.74 -19.23
N LEU A 174 -8.54 -9.46 -18.77
CA LEU A 174 -8.68 -9.85 -17.37
C LEU A 174 -7.53 -10.75 -16.91
N VAL A 175 -7.11 -11.72 -17.74
CA VAL A 175 -5.96 -12.59 -17.44
C VAL A 175 -4.68 -11.77 -17.32
N ASN A 176 -4.43 -10.84 -18.25
CA ASN A 176 -3.24 -9.97 -18.20
C ASN A 176 -3.21 -9.12 -16.94
N LEU A 177 -4.33 -8.46 -16.61
CA LEU A 177 -4.44 -7.63 -15.40
C LEU A 177 -4.26 -8.46 -14.13
N THR A 178 -4.79 -9.68 -14.10
CA THR A 178 -4.61 -10.62 -12.98
C THR A 178 -3.13 -10.99 -12.80
N ASN A 179 -2.40 -11.22 -13.90
CA ASN A 179 -0.97 -11.51 -13.84
C ASN A 179 -0.15 -10.32 -13.35
N GLU A 180 -0.47 -9.10 -13.79
CA GLU A 180 0.18 -7.87 -13.29
C GLU A 180 -0.10 -7.63 -11.81
N LEU A 181 -1.34 -7.86 -11.36
CA LEU A 181 -1.71 -7.77 -9.95
C LEU A 181 -0.91 -8.77 -9.09
N ASN A 182 -0.77 -10.01 -9.55
CA ASN A 182 0.00 -11.03 -8.84
C ASN A 182 1.49 -10.66 -8.75
N LYS A 183 2.11 -10.19 -9.85
CA LYS A 183 3.50 -9.68 -9.81
C LYS A 183 3.67 -8.53 -8.84
N THR A 184 2.71 -7.60 -8.82
CA THR A 184 2.72 -6.45 -7.92
C THR A 184 2.63 -6.90 -6.45
N LYS A 185 1.77 -7.87 -6.17
CA LYS A 185 1.62 -8.48 -4.84
C LYS A 185 2.91 -9.15 -4.37
N ASP A 186 3.57 -9.93 -5.24
CA ASP A 186 4.81 -10.63 -4.90
C ASP A 186 5.95 -9.63 -4.63
N ASN A 187 6.05 -8.57 -5.43
CA ASN A 187 6.99 -7.47 -5.20
C ASN A 187 6.74 -6.79 -3.84
N PHE A 188 5.48 -6.48 -3.52
CA PHE A 188 5.12 -5.89 -2.23
C PHE A 188 5.53 -6.79 -1.06
N LEU A 189 5.30 -8.10 -1.17
CA LEU A 189 5.68 -9.05 -0.12
C LEU A 189 7.20 -9.10 0.06
N ALA A 190 7.97 -9.11 -1.03
CA ALA A 190 9.43 -9.08 -0.98
C ALA A 190 9.96 -7.79 -0.33
N TYR A 191 9.40 -6.62 -0.67
CA TYR A 191 9.76 -5.36 -0.01
C TYR A 191 9.41 -5.36 1.47
N SER A 192 8.24 -5.87 1.84
CA SER A 192 7.83 -5.98 3.24
C SER A 192 8.80 -6.87 4.03
N GLN A 193 9.21 -8.02 3.50
CA GLN A 193 10.19 -8.90 4.14
C GLN A 193 11.55 -8.21 4.31
N LYS A 194 12.03 -7.51 3.28
CA LYS A 194 13.28 -6.76 3.35
C LYS A 194 13.24 -5.67 4.42
N ASN A 195 12.11 -4.96 4.55
CA ASN A 195 11.94 -3.95 5.59
C ASN A 195 11.93 -4.57 6.99
N THR A 196 11.28 -5.73 7.18
CA THR A 196 11.33 -6.46 8.45
C THR A 196 12.77 -6.86 8.80
N GLN A 197 13.54 -7.36 7.83
CA GLN A 197 14.95 -7.69 8.06
C GLN A 197 15.76 -6.46 8.47
N LEU A 198 15.58 -5.33 7.78
CA LEU A 198 16.28 -4.08 8.10
C LEU A 198 15.95 -3.58 9.51
N ILE A 199 14.70 -3.72 9.95
CA ILE A 199 14.29 -3.38 11.32
C ILE A 199 15.03 -4.26 12.33
N ASN A 200 15.08 -5.57 12.10
CA ASN A 200 15.80 -6.50 12.99
C ASN A 200 17.30 -6.16 13.06
N ASP A 201 17.93 -5.91 11.90
CA ASP A 201 19.35 -5.55 11.84
C ASP A 201 19.63 -4.24 12.61
N ASN A 202 18.73 -3.25 12.48
CA ASN A 202 18.82 -2.00 13.24
C ASN A 202 18.63 -2.20 14.75
N MET A 203 17.75 -3.12 15.17
CA MET A 203 17.58 -3.46 16.58
C MET A 203 18.85 -4.10 17.15
N THR A 204 19.47 -5.05 16.44
CA THR A 204 20.74 -5.66 16.86
C THR A 204 21.89 -4.64 16.92
N LEU A 205 21.93 -3.70 15.97
CA LEU A 205 22.90 -2.61 15.99
C LEU A 205 22.68 -1.70 17.21
N HIS A 206 21.44 -1.40 17.54
CA HIS A 206 21.09 -0.60 18.72
C HIS A 206 21.47 -1.30 20.02
N GLU A 207 21.23 -2.61 20.15
CA GLU A 207 21.67 -3.40 21.30
C GLU A 207 23.20 -3.36 21.46
N SER A 208 23.95 -3.50 20.35
CA SER A 208 25.41 -3.40 20.35
C SER A 208 25.89 -2.01 20.77
N TYR A 209 25.19 -0.95 20.34
CA TYR A 209 25.48 0.43 20.75
C TYR A 209 25.28 0.62 22.27
N LEU A 210 24.20 0.08 22.84
CA LEU A 210 23.94 0.16 24.28
C LEU A 210 24.99 -0.59 25.11
N ASP A 211 25.43 -1.77 24.65
CA ASP A 211 26.52 -2.52 25.29
C ASP A 211 27.84 -1.72 25.29
N LEU A 212 28.21 -1.13 24.15
CA LEU A 212 29.38 -0.25 24.06
C LEU A 212 29.26 0.96 24.97
N GLN A 213 28.09 1.60 25.04
CA GLN A 213 27.85 2.74 25.92
C GLN A 213 28.04 2.36 27.40
N SER A 214 27.57 1.17 27.80
CA SER A 214 27.78 0.61 29.14
C SER A 214 29.27 0.40 29.43
N LYS A 215 30.00 -0.23 28.50
CA LYS A 215 31.45 -0.46 28.61
C LYS A 215 32.25 0.84 28.74
N ILE A 216 31.92 1.85 27.92
CA ILE A 216 32.55 3.18 27.98
C ILE A 216 32.28 3.83 29.34
N THR A 217 31.06 3.71 29.85
CA THR A 217 30.69 4.28 31.16
C THR A 217 31.49 3.64 32.29
N ASN A 218 31.64 2.31 32.27
CA ASN A 218 32.46 1.58 33.24
C ASN A 218 33.93 2.01 33.17
N LEU A 219 34.52 2.04 31.97
CA LEU A 219 35.92 2.46 31.78
C LEU A 219 36.15 3.91 32.24
N LYS A 220 35.23 4.84 31.97
CA LYS A 220 35.32 6.21 32.50
C LYS A 220 35.36 6.24 34.02
N SER A 221 34.51 5.44 34.67
CA SER A 221 34.52 5.34 36.14
C SER A 221 35.84 4.78 36.67
N GLN A 222 36.42 3.77 36.02
CA GLN A 222 37.70 3.19 36.42
C GLN A 222 38.84 4.20 36.26
N ILE A 223 38.88 4.93 35.15
CA ILE A 223 39.88 5.97 34.91
C ILE A 223 39.83 7.04 36.02
N GLU A 224 38.63 7.44 36.45
CA GLU A 224 38.51 8.45 37.50
C GLU A 224 38.97 7.94 38.88
N GLN A 225 38.75 6.66 39.16
CA GLN A 225 39.28 6.01 40.37
C GLN A 225 40.82 5.96 40.33
N GLU A 226 41.41 5.56 39.21
CA GLU A 226 42.87 5.51 39.04
C GLU A 226 43.52 6.89 39.15
N LYS A 227 42.92 7.94 38.58
CA LYS A 227 43.42 9.31 38.75
C LYS A 227 43.42 9.75 40.20
N THR A 228 42.35 9.42 40.93
CA THR A 228 42.24 9.73 42.36
C THR A 228 43.31 8.98 43.16
N LEU A 229 43.55 7.71 42.83
CA LEU A 229 44.59 6.90 43.45
C LEU A 229 45.99 7.47 43.15
N GLU A 230 46.26 7.86 41.90
CA GLU A 230 47.53 8.47 41.49
C GLU A 230 47.82 9.76 42.26
N ALA A 231 46.81 10.63 42.42
CA ALA A 231 46.92 11.86 43.19
C ALA A 231 47.26 11.57 44.67
N ASN A 232 46.59 10.59 45.27
CA ASN A 232 46.85 10.17 46.65
C ASN A 232 48.27 9.60 46.82
N LEU A 233 48.73 8.76 45.88
CA LEU A 233 50.08 8.21 45.90
C LEU A 233 51.16 9.28 45.73
N LYS A 234 50.93 10.27 44.86
CA LYS A 234 51.80 11.44 44.71
C LYS A 234 51.92 12.20 46.03
N ALA A 235 50.80 12.50 46.69
CA ALA A 235 50.80 13.19 47.98
C ALA A 235 51.54 12.39 49.07
N GLN A 236 51.33 11.07 49.15
CA GLN A 236 52.06 10.21 50.09
C GLN A 236 53.56 10.18 49.83
N ASN A 237 53.98 10.09 48.56
CA ASN A 237 55.40 10.10 48.20
C ASN A 237 56.07 11.42 48.59
N ILE A 238 55.37 12.54 48.37
CA ILE A 238 55.83 13.86 48.80
C ILE A 238 55.98 13.91 50.33
N HIS A 239 55.02 13.39 51.08
CA HIS A 239 55.09 13.30 52.54
C HIS A 239 56.25 12.40 53.02
N LEU A 240 56.51 11.27 52.35
CA LEU A 240 57.63 10.39 52.68
C LEU A 240 58.98 11.08 52.45
N LYS A 241 59.14 11.79 51.33
CA LYS A 241 60.33 12.64 51.09
C LYS A 241 60.48 13.67 52.20
N ALA A 242 59.38 14.28 52.65
CA ALA A 242 59.42 15.24 53.75
C ALA A 242 59.98 14.66 55.04
N ILE A 243 59.50 13.48 55.43
CA ILE A 243 59.99 12.76 56.60
C ILE A 243 61.48 12.42 56.46
N GLU A 244 61.93 11.97 55.28
CA GLU A 244 63.34 11.65 55.02
C GLU A 244 64.25 12.87 55.19
N TYR A 245 63.86 14.02 54.66
CA TYR A 245 64.60 15.28 54.83
C TYR A 245 64.65 15.73 56.29
N LEU A 246 63.52 15.67 57.02
CA LEU A 246 63.46 16.05 58.44
C LEU A 246 64.30 15.13 59.35
N LYS A 247 64.49 13.86 58.98
CA LYS A 247 65.39 12.94 59.70
C LYS A 247 66.87 13.32 59.55
N LYS A 248 67.24 14.03 58.48
CA LYS A 248 68.63 14.33 58.13
C LYS A 248 69.18 15.59 58.81
N ASP A 249 68.34 16.58 59.13
CA ASP A 249 68.76 17.80 59.83
C ASP A 249 67.56 18.54 60.47
N LYS A 250 67.44 18.52 61.81
CA LYS A 250 66.33 19.15 62.55
C LYS A 250 66.35 20.69 62.47
N ASN A 251 67.49 21.30 62.14
CA ASN A 251 67.63 22.77 62.12
C ASN A 251 67.15 23.42 60.81
N ASN A 252 66.66 22.66 59.82
CA ASN A 252 66.33 23.17 58.48
C ASN A 252 64.85 23.01 58.06
N ALA A 253 63.94 22.81 59.02
CA ALA A 253 62.52 22.56 58.75
C ALA A 253 61.83 23.68 57.93
N ALA A 254 62.16 24.94 58.16
CA ALA A 254 61.60 26.05 57.37
C ALA A 254 62.03 25.98 55.90
N LEU A 255 63.31 25.74 55.62
CA LEU A 255 63.83 25.58 54.25
C LEU A 255 63.23 24.34 53.56
N PHE A 256 62.95 23.29 54.32
CA PHE A 256 62.26 22.12 53.82
C PHE A 256 60.85 22.46 53.31
N TYR A 257 59.99 23.05 54.15
CA TYR A 257 58.63 23.41 53.75
C TYR A 257 58.62 24.44 52.61
N PHE A 258 59.62 25.33 52.55
CA PHE A 258 59.78 26.28 51.45
C PHE A 258 60.02 25.58 50.11
N ASN A 259 60.97 24.63 50.08
CA ASN A 259 61.26 23.87 48.87
C ASN A 259 60.10 22.95 48.47
N LEU A 260 59.36 22.43 49.45
CA LEU A 260 58.18 21.61 49.21
C LEU A 260 57.04 22.43 48.58
N ALA A 261 56.79 23.62 49.12
CA ALA A 261 55.82 24.56 48.57
C ALA A 261 56.14 24.92 47.13
N LYS A 262 57.43 25.13 46.81
CA LYS A 262 57.90 25.39 45.45
C LYS A 262 57.65 24.21 44.51
N ALA A 263 57.92 22.98 44.95
CA ALA A 263 57.65 21.78 44.14
C ALA A 263 56.16 21.59 43.84
N TYR A 264 55.28 21.90 44.81
CA TYR A 264 53.83 21.91 44.57
C TYR A 264 53.41 23.03 43.62
N GLN A 265 54.03 24.21 43.70
CA GLN A 265 53.79 25.33 42.79
C GLN A 265 54.20 24.99 41.35
N ASP A 266 55.38 24.38 41.16
CA ASP A 266 55.85 23.90 39.85
C ASP A 266 54.90 22.83 39.27
N SER A 267 54.25 22.05 40.14
CA SER A 267 53.22 21.07 39.78
C SER A 267 51.82 21.69 39.58
N LYS A 268 51.69 23.01 39.70
CA LYS A 268 50.43 23.79 39.65
C LYS A 268 49.39 23.41 40.72
N ASP A 269 49.81 22.72 41.78
CA ASP A 269 48.97 22.46 42.96
C ASP A 269 49.13 23.63 43.94
N TYR A 270 48.49 24.74 43.60
CA TYR A 270 48.67 26.00 44.32
C TYR A 270 48.10 25.94 45.76
N GLN A 271 47.10 25.09 46.01
CA GLN A 271 46.52 24.96 47.35
C GLN A 271 47.52 24.29 48.32
N GLN A 272 48.15 23.20 47.91
CA GLN A 272 49.22 22.58 48.69
C GLN A 272 50.47 23.47 48.79
N SER A 273 50.80 24.22 47.73
CA SER A 273 51.88 25.20 47.78
C SER A 273 51.66 26.26 48.87
N ILE A 274 50.48 26.87 48.92
CA ILE A 274 50.10 27.88 49.91
C ILE A 274 50.21 27.34 51.35
N GLU A 275 49.72 26.12 51.60
CA GLU A 275 49.78 25.49 52.92
C GLU A 275 51.23 25.32 53.40
N ASN A 276 52.12 24.86 52.51
CA ASN A 276 53.53 24.64 52.82
C ASN A 276 54.33 25.95 52.97
N TYR A 277 54.03 27.00 52.19
CA TYR A 277 54.61 28.32 52.42
C TYR A 277 54.16 28.94 53.76
N ASN A 278 52.91 28.73 54.17
CA ASN A 278 52.44 29.16 55.49
C ASN A 278 53.14 28.39 56.64
N MET A 279 53.41 27.10 56.46
CA MET A 279 54.22 26.33 57.42
C MET A 279 55.65 26.85 57.50
N THR A 280 56.25 27.22 56.36
CA THR A 280 57.57 27.87 56.31
C THR A 280 57.60 29.12 57.21
N LEU A 281 56.59 29.98 57.07
CA LEU A 281 56.46 31.23 57.81
C LEU A 281 56.06 31.03 59.28
N THR A 282 55.39 29.94 59.61
CA THR A 282 55.11 29.55 61.00
C THR A 282 56.41 29.14 61.72
N ILE A 283 57.30 28.44 61.03
CA ILE A 283 58.56 27.94 61.60
C ILE A 283 59.63 29.05 61.61
N ASN A 284 59.74 29.80 60.52
CA ASN A 284 60.62 30.97 60.42
C ASN A 284 59.83 32.17 59.89
N PRO A 285 59.24 32.99 60.78
CA PRO A 285 58.52 34.20 60.40
C PRO A 285 59.38 35.23 59.66
N ASN A 286 60.71 35.12 59.70
CA ASN A 286 61.64 36.04 59.03
C ASN A 286 62.08 35.53 57.65
N PHE A 287 61.49 34.44 57.14
CA PHE A 287 61.83 33.89 55.82
C PHE A 287 61.22 34.75 54.71
N LYS A 288 61.96 35.79 54.29
CA LYS A 288 61.47 36.83 53.38
C LYS A 288 61.03 36.26 52.03
N GLU A 289 61.80 35.34 51.47
CA GLU A 289 61.54 34.68 50.20
C GLU A 289 60.20 33.93 50.22
N ALA A 290 59.82 33.36 51.37
CA ALA A 290 58.55 32.66 51.52
C ALA A 290 57.34 33.60 51.40
N TYR A 291 57.42 34.85 51.88
CA TYR A 291 56.35 35.83 51.67
C TYR A 291 56.18 36.21 50.19
N ARG A 292 57.29 36.32 49.45
CA ARG A 292 57.25 36.64 48.01
C ARG A 292 56.60 35.51 47.23
N GLU A 293 57.08 34.29 47.40
CA GLU A 293 56.56 33.13 46.67
C GLU A 293 55.12 32.78 47.07
N LEU A 294 54.76 32.92 48.36
CA LEU A 294 53.38 32.76 48.81
C LEU A 294 52.43 33.77 48.14
N GLY A 295 52.87 35.02 47.99
CA GLY A 295 52.11 36.04 47.27
C GLY A 295 51.89 35.68 45.80
N ILE A 296 52.88 35.09 45.14
CA ILE A 296 52.76 34.59 43.76
C ILE A 296 51.81 33.39 43.72
N ALA A 297 51.97 32.41 44.61
CA ALA A 297 51.11 31.24 44.69
C ALA A 297 49.64 31.61 44.95
N TYR A 298 49.37 32.62 45.79
CA TYR A 298 48.02 33.17 45.96
C TYR A 298 47.46 33.77 44.66
N ALA A 299 48.27 34.49 43.87
CA ALA A 299 47.83 35.05 42.60
C ALA A 299 47.51 33.95 41.58
N GLU A 300 48.36 32.91 41.51
CA GLU A 300 48.17 31.76 40.61
C GLU A 300 46.94 30.91 41.01
N ALA A 301 46.61 30.87 42.31
CA ALA A 301 45.37 30.29 42.83
C ALA A 301 44.13 31.20 42.67
N GLY A 302 44.27 32.41 42.09
CA GLY A 302 43.18 33.38 41.93
C GLY A 302 42.77 34.12 43.21
N LYS A 303 43.52 33.97 44.31
CA LYS A 303 43.28 34.62 45.61
C LYS A 303 43.97 35.99 45.65
N TYR A 304 43.51 36.92 44.81
CA TYR A 304 44.20 38.19 44.56
C TYR A 304 44.34 39.13 45.78
N ASN A 305 43.32 39.21 46.64
CA ASN A 305 43.38 40.02 47.87
C ASN A 305 44.48 39.53 48.83
N ASP A 306 44.59 38.20 49.01
CA ASP A 306 45.60 37.59 49.86
C ASP A 306 47.01 37.74 49.27
N SER A 307 47.12 37.64 47.94
CA SER A 307 48.35 37.90 47.19
C SER A 307 48.86 39.32 47.44
N ILE A 308 48.02 40.35 47.24
CA ILE A 308 48.40 41.76 47.46
C ILE A 308 48.83 42.00 48.91
N LYS A 309 48.07 41.48 49.88
CA LYS A 309 48.39 41.61 51.31
C LYS A 309 49.72 40.96 51.67
N THR A 310 49.98 39.77 51.15
CA THR A 310 51.22 39.02 51.42
C THR A 310 52.42 39.67 50.75
N LEU A 311 52.29 40.14 49.50
CA LEU A 311 53.35 40.84 48.78
C LEU A 311 53.67 42.20 49.42
N ASN A 312 52.66 42.93 49.91
CA ASN A 312 52.89 44.14 50.70
C ASN A 312 53.62 43.85 52.02
N THR A 313 53.44 42.66 52.58
CA THR A 313 54.18 42.22 53.78
C THR A 313 55.63 41.95 53.42
N TYR A 314 55.90 41.27 52.30
CA TYR A 314 57.27 41.12 51.76
C TYR A 314 57.95 42.49 51.53
N LEU A 315 57.26 43.47 50.95
CA LEU A 315 57.82 44.81 50.71
C LEU A 315 58.25 45.53 52.01
N LYS A 316 57.62 45.26 53.16
CA LYS A 316 58.05 45.83 54.45
C LYS A 316 59.37 45.27 54.95
N TYR A 317 59.71 44.03 54.55
CA TYR A 317 60.93 43.35 54.97
C TYR A 317 62.00 43.34 53.86
N SER A 318 61.67 43.75 52.64
CA SER A 318 62.61 43.83 51.53
C SER A 318 63.68 44.89 51.79
N ASN A 319 64.91 44.58 51.39
CA ASN A 319 66.03 45.52 51.43
C ASN A 319 66.60 45.76 50.00
N SER A 320 65.90 45.32 48.96
CA SER A 320 66.34 45.38 47.56
C SER A 320 65.41 46.24 46.72
N LEU A 321 65.92 47.40 46.27
CA LEU A 321 65.16 48.36 45.46
C LEU A 321 64.66 47.74 44.14
N GLN A 322 65.45 46.87 43.52
CA GLN A 322 65.10 46.21 42.27
C GLN A 322 63.96 45.19 42.45
N GLU A 323 64.03 44.38 43.51
CA GLU A 323 62.98 43.38 43.81
C GLU A 323 61.68 44.07 44.22
N GLU A 324 61.75 45.17 44.96
CA GLU A 324 60.59 45.97 45.31
C GLU A 324 59.88 46.52 44.07
N GLN A 325 60.62 47.05 43.09
CA GLN A 325 60.03 47.57 41.86
C GLN A 325 59.31 46.47 41.08
N LEU A 326 59.90 45.27 41.01
CA LEU A 326 59.27 44.11 40.37
C LEU A 326 57.97 43.72 41.09
N VAL A 327 57.99 43.61 42.41
CA VAL A 327 56.80 43.24 43.20
C VAL A 327 55.72 44.32 43.13
N LYS A 328 56.07 45.62 43.19
CA LYS A 328 55.13 46.73 43.00
C LYS A 328 54.49 46.69 41.61
N SER A 329 55.27 46.40 40.57
CA SER A 329 54.72 46.23 39.22
C SER A 329 53.77 45.04 39.11
N PHE A 330 54.07 43.95 39.83
CA PHE A 330 53.23 42.75 39.85
C PHE A 330 51.92 42.99 40.60
N ILE A 331 51.95 43.68 41.75
CA ILE A 331 50.75 44.12 42.49
C ILE A 331 49.85 44.97 41.58
N SER A 332 50.42 45.96 40.88
CA SER A 332 49.65 46.82 39.96
C SER A 332 48.99 46.04 38.83
N ARG A 333 49.62 44.97 38.32
CA ARG A 333 49.01 44.08 37.32
C ARG A 333 47.84 43.30 37.89
N ILE A 334 47.95 42.81 39.13
CA ILE A 334 46.86 42.11 39.82
C ILE A 334 45.69 43.07 40.07
N GLU A 335 45.95 44.28 40.58
CA GLU A 335 44.92 45.30 40.81
C GLU A 335 44.16 45.66 39.53
N LYS A 336 44.89 45.81 38.41
CA LYS A 336 44.28 46.06 37.10
C LYS A 336 43.41 44.87 36.65
N ALA A 337 43.89 43.64 36.84
CA ALA A 337 43.16 42.42 36.50
C ALA A 337 41.91 42.20 37.36
N MET A 338 41.84 42.78 38.57
CA MET A 338 40.65 42.75 39.42
C MET A 338 39.58 43.78 39.02
N GLN A 339 39.94 44.80 38.24
CA GLN A 339 39.05 45.88 37.78
C GLN A 339 38.50 45.65 36.38
N SER A 340 39.12 44.74 35.61
CA SER A 340 38.68 44.27 34.29
C SER A 340 37.79 43.04 34.41
#